data_AF-A0A538KEX3-F1
#
_entry.id   AF-A0A538KEX3-F1
#
_cell.length_a   1.000
_cell.length_b   1.000
_cell.length_c   1.000
_cell.angle_alpha   90.00
_cell.angle_beta   90.00
_cell.angle_gamma   90.00
#
_symmetry.space_group_name_H-M   'P 1'
#
loop_
_entity.id
_entity.type
_entity.pdbx_description
1 polymer ?
#
loop_
_entity_poly.entity_id
_entity_poly.type
_entity_poly.pdbx_seq_one_letter_code
_entity_poly.pdbx_strand_id
1 'polypeptide(L)'
;MGKRSRQRGRRADQPRAPTTSYEHASFGVLELRGAMSPGTRRQYAELPARTREDAWHRAVEFLFERLAARWTVAGVDYERQAELLARFRMASADERSWIRDVLREHVADHFPEIEAP
;
A
#
# COMPACT_ATOMS: atom_id res chain seq x y z
N MET A 1 -15.05 24.89 30.03
CA MET A 1 -15.26 24.88 28.56
C MET A 1 -14.49 23.73 27.93
N GLY A 2 -15.14 22.61 27.64
CA GLY A 2 -14.50 21.40 27.09
C GLY A 2 -14.85 21.20 25.62
N LYS A 3 -13.91 21.44 24.70
CA LYS A 3 -14.04 21.15 23.26
C LYS A 3 -12.87 20.26 22.79
N ARG A 4 -12.72 19.04 23.32
CA ARG A 4 -11.67 18.12 22.82
C ARG A 4 -12.10 16.66 22.59
N SER A 5 -13.35 16.28 22.83
CA SER A 5 -13.72 14.84 22.83
C SER A 5 -14.45 14.33 21.58
N ARG A 6 -14.82 15.19 20.61
CA ARG A 6 -15.75 14.80 19.52
C ARG A 6 -15.12 14.33 18.21
N GLN A 7 -13.79 14.36 18.06
CA GLN A 7 -13.16 14.01 16.78
C GLN A 7 -12.79 12.53 16.63
N ARG A 8 -12.75 11.76 17.73
CA ARG A 8 -12.36 10.33 17.70
C ARG A 8 -13.45 9.39 17.19
N GLY A 9 -14.73 9.74 17.35
CA GLY A 9 -15.86 8.91 16.93
C GLY A 9 -16.13 8.89 15.42
N ARG A 10 -15.81 9.98 14.69
CA ARG A 10 -16.10 10.10 13.24
C ARG A 10 -15.11 9.39 12.31
N ARG A 11 -14.00 8.84 12.83
CA ARG A 11 -13.04 8.06 12.03
C ARG A 11 -13.37 6.56 11.99
N ALA A 12 -14.09 6.06 12.98
CA ALA A 12 -14.46 4.64 13.04
C ALA A 12 -15.60 4.27 12.08
N ASP A 13 -16.42 5.25 11.69
CA ASP A 13 -17.62 5.11 10.85
C ASP A 13 -17.39 5.58 9.40
N GLN A 14 -16.14 5.64 8.95
CA GLN A 14 -15.86 5.84 7.53
C GLN A 14 -15.85 4.47 6.85
N PRO A 15 -16.60 4.29 5.75
CA PRO A 15 -16.54 3.05 4.99
C PRO A 15 -15.09 2.80 4.59
N ARG A 16 -14.50 1.73 5.12
CA ARG A 16 -13.16 1.30 4.73
C ARG A 16 -13.24 0.86 3.27
N ALA A 17 -12.23 1.25 2.48
CA ALA A 17 -12.08 0.73 1.13
C ALA A 17 -12.10 -0.81 1.19
N PRO A 18 -12.74 -1.49 0.23
CA PRO A 18 -12.64 -2.93 0.12
C PRO A 18 -11.17 -3.33 0.06
N THR A 19 -10.80 -4.40 0.73
CA THR A 19 -9.43 -4.93 0.74
C THR A 19 -9.37 -6.29 0.05
N THR A 20 -8.26 -6.54 -0.63
CA THR A 20 -7.93 -7.84 -1.24
C THR A 20 -6.67 -8.37 -0.55
N SER A 21 -6.68 -9.64 -0.16
CA SER A 21 -5.57 -10.28 0.55
C SER A 21 -4.78 -11.17 -0.41
N TYR A 22 -3.45 -11.05 -0.37
CA TYR A 22 -2.51 -11.81 -1.18
C TYR A 22 -1.62 -12.63 -0.26
N GLU A 23 -1.66 -13.95 -0.42
CA GLU A 23 -0.96 -14.90 0.44
C GLU A 23 0.31 -15.42 -0.22
N HIS A 24 1.35 -15.62 0.58
CA HIS A 24 2.57 -16.29 0.16
C HIS A 24 3.12 -17.16 1.29
N ALA A 25 3.51 -18.40 0.95
CA ALA A 25 3.95 -19.40 1.92
C ALA A 25 5.09 -18.92 2.83
N SER A 26 6.01 -18.11 2.29
CA SER A 26 7.19 -17.61 3.02
C SER A 26 7.11 -16.14 3.44
N PHE A 27 6.26 -15.34 2.79
CA PHE A 27 6.24 -13.87 2.97
C PHE A 27 4.96 -13.37 3.66
N GLY A 28 4.08 -14.31 4.01
CA GLY A 28 2.88 -14.06 4.80
C GLY A 28 1.73 -13.51 3.97
N VAL A 29 0.93 -12.62 4.55
CA VAL A 29 -0.31 -12.11 3.94
C VAL A 29 -0.28 -10.61 3.82
N LEU A 30 -0.35 -10.09 2.60
CA LEU A 30 -0.42 -8.65 2.32
C LEU A 30 -1.85 -8.28 1.93
N GLU A 31 -2.46 -7.35 2.66
CA GLU A 31 -3.79 -6.82 2.35
C GLU A 31 -3.69 -5.44 1.72
N LEU A 32 -4.27 -5.28 0.53
CA LEU A 32 -4.26 -4.05 -0.24
C LEU A 32 -5.66 -3.46 -0.38
N ARG A 33 -5.75 -2.13 -0.34
CA ARG A 33 -7.00 -1.37 -0.56
C ARG A 33 -7.32 -1.30 -2.05
N GLY A 34 -8.49 -1.76 -2.46
CA GLY A 34 -9.01 -1.64 -3.83
C GLY A 34 -9.55 -0.25 -4.19
N ALA A 35 -9.19 0.80 -3.44
CA ALA A 35 -9.58 2.17 -3.76
C ALA A 35 -8.47 3.18 -3.43
N MET A 36 -8.24 4.11 -4.36
CA MET A 36 -7.37 5.27 -4.21
C MET A 36 -8.11 6.55 -4.58
N SER A 37 -7.80 7.65 -3.90
CA SER A 37 -8.37 8.95 -4.27
C SER A 37 -7.90 9.38 -5.67
N PRO A 38 -8.70 10.15 -6.43
CA PRO A 38 -8.26 10.74 -7.70
C PRO A 38 -6.97 11.57 -7.56
N GLY A 39 -6.79 12.28 -6.43
CA GLY A 39 -5.58 13.04 -6.15
C GLY A 39 -4.34 12.15 -5.99
N THR A 40 -4.49 11.00 -5.34
CA THR A 40 -3.42 10.00 -5.19
C THR A 40 -3.01 9.41 -6.53
N ARG A 41 -3.99 9.09 -7.39
CA ARG A 41 -3.73 8.58 -8.75
C ARG A 41 -2.98 9.60 -9.61
N ARG A 42 -3.33 10.88 -9.51
CA ARG A 42 -2.61 11.98 -10.18
C ARG A 42 -1.17 12.10 -9.69
N GLN A 43 -0.95 12.10 -8.37
CA GLN A 43 0.40 12.13 -7.79
C GLN A 43 1.27 10.97 -8.26
N TYR A 44 0.68 9.77 -8.41
CA TYR A 44 1.38 8.62 -8.95
C TYR A 44 1.80 8.83 -10.43
N ALA A 45 0.91 9.38 -11.26
CA ALA A 45 1.19 9.67 -12.66
C ALA A 45 2.25 10.78 -12.86
N GLU A 46 2.43 11.66 -11.88
CA GLU A 46 3.44 12.73 -11.90
C GLU A 46 4.83 12.26 -11.45
N LEU A 47 4.97 11.01 -11.02
CA LEU A 47 6.29 10.47 -10.67
C LEU A 47 7.22 10.45 -11.90
N PRO A 48 8.53 10.68 -11.71
CA PRO A 48 9.50 10.63 -12.81
C PRO A 48 9.42 9.30 -13.58
N ALA A 49 9.67 9.34 -14.89
CA ALA A 49 9.63 8.16 -15.75
C ALA A 49 10.45 7.00 -15.16
N ARG A 50 9.84 5.81 -15.13
CA ARG A 50 10.33 4.57 -14.50
C ARG A 50 11.54 3.92 -15.20
N THR A 51 12.21 4.62 -16.11
CA THR A 51 13.34 4.09 -16.88
C THR A 51 14.61 3.88 -16.05
N ARG A 52 14.67 4.45 -14.84
CA ARG A 52 15.76 4.23 -13.88
C ARG A 52 15.27 3.37 -12.72
N GLU A 53 16.15 2.49 -12.24
CA GLU A 53 15.89 1.61 -11.09
C GLU A 53 15.39 2.40 -9.86
N ASP A 54 15.99 3.56 -9.57
CA ASP A 54 15.54 4.45 -8.49
C ASP A 54 14.10 4.98 -8.67
N ALA A 55 13.71 5.34 -9.90
CA ALA A 55 12.36 5.83 -10.18
C ALA A 55 11.34 4.71 -9.98
N TRP A 56 11.74 3.50 -10.38
CA TRP A 56 10.96 2.29 -10.22
C TRP A 56 10.75 1.94 -8.72
N HIS A 57 11.82 1.99 -7.92
CA HIS A 57 11.74 1.80 -6.47
C HIS A 57 10.82 2.82 -5.78
N ARG A 58 10.89 4.10 -6.17
CA ARG A 58 10.02 5.14 -5.61
C ARG A 58 8.54 4.93 -5.97
N ALA A 59 8.26 4.46 -7.19
CA ALA A 59 6.89 4.17 -7.61
C ALA A 59 6.28 3.03 -6.79
N VAL A 60 7.04 1.96 -6.55
CA VAL A 60 6.60 0.85 -5.70
C VAL A 60 6.39 1.30 -4.25
N GLU A 61 7.34 2.04 -3.69
CA GLU A 61 7.21 2.53 -2.32
C GLU A 61 5.99 3.43 -2.16
N PHE A 62 5.75 4.32 -3.13
CA PHE A 62 4.55 5.16 -3.15
C PHE A 62 3.26 4.33 -3.17
N LEU A 63 3.17 3.33 -4.06
CA LEU A 63 1.99 2.47 -4.14
C LEU A 63 1.79 1.67 -2.85
N PHE A 64 2.86 1.08 -2.32
CA PHE A 64 2.82 0.36 -1.06
C PHE A 64 2.31 1.24 0.08
N GLU A 65 2.81 2.48 0.19
CA GLU A 65 2.37 3.42 1.22
C GLU A 65 0.88 3.78 1.10
N ARG A 66 0.33 3.79 -0.10
CA ARG A 66 -1.09 4.15 -0.32
C ARG A 66 -2.02 2.95 -0.17
N LEU A 67 -1.62 1.80 -0.70
CA LEU A 67 -2.47 0.63 -0.85
C LEU A 67 -2.38 -0.34 0.33
N ALA A 68 -1.22 -0.50 0.96
CA ALA A 68 -1.06 -1.47 2.04
C ALA A 68 -1.94 -1.11 3.25
N ALA A 69 -2.85 -2.02 3.59
CA ALA A 69 -3.73 -1.92 4.75
C ALA A 69 -3.21 -2.72 5.93
N ARG A 70 -2.68 -3.92 5.66
CA ARG A 70 -2.10 -4.83 6.64
C ARG A 70 -1.03 -5.68 5.96
N TRP A 71 0.00 -6.05 6.71
CA TRP A 71 0.93 -7.09 6.30
C TRP A 71 1.21 -7.97 7.51
N THR A 72 0.90 -9.26 7.40
CA THR A 72 1.21 -10.27 8.41
C THR A 72 2.42 -11.06 7.97
N VAL A 73 3.53 -11.03 8.71
CA VAL A 73 4.74 -11.81 8.41
C VAL A 73 5.23 -12.53 9.64
N ALA A 74 5.49 -13.84 9.53
CA ALA A 74 5.96 -14.67 10.65
C ALA A 74 5.10 -14.51 11.93
N GLY A 75 3.78 -14.34 11.75
CA GLY A 75 2.83 -14.15 12.86
C GLY A 75 2.77 -12.74 13.44
N VAL A 76 3.50 -11.77 12.87
CA VAL A 76 3.47 -10.36 13.29
C VAL A 76 2.63 -9.53 12.33
N ASP A 77 1.65 -8.81 12.88
CA ASP A 77 0.75 -7.94 12.12
C ASP A 77 1.23 -6.48 12.11
N TYR A 78 1.38 -5.92 10.91
CA TYR A 78 1.67 -4.51 10.69
C TYR A 78 0.46 -3.82 10.06
N GLU A 79 -0.10 -2.82 10.73
CA GLU A 79 -1.28 -2.08 10.24
C GLU A 79 -1.07 -0.57 10.20
N ARG A 80 -0.12 -0.04 10.99
CA ARG A 80 0.18 1.39 10.95
C ARG A 80 1.04 1.68 9.74
N GLN A 81 0.68 2.73 9.00
CA GLN A 81 1.36 3.05 7.74
C GLN A 81 2.87 3.23 7.87
N ALA A 82 3.33 3.87 8.96
CA ALA A 82 4.76 4.05 9.22
C ALA A 82 5.48 2.73 9.50
N GLU A 83 4.83 1.79 10.20
CA GLU A 83 5.37 0.47 10.51
C GLU A 83 5.40 -0.41 9.26
N LEU A 84 4.33 -0.40 8.46
CA LEU A 84 4.26 -1.04 7.15
C LEU A 84 5.42 -0.58 6.26
N LEU A 85 5.59 0.73 6.11
CA LEU A 85 6.64 1.30 5.27
C LEU A 85 8.04 0.96 5.79
N ALA A 86 8.26 1.04 7.10
CA ALA A 86 9.53 0.63 7.71
C ALA A 86 9.82 -0.86 7.45
N ARG A 87 8.83 -1.73 7.60
CA ARG A 87 8.95 -3.18 7.36
C ARG A 87 9.23 -3.49 5.89
N PHE A 88 8.59 -2.78 4.96
CA PHE A 88 8.89 -2.88 3.53
C PHE A 88 10.33 -2.46 3.22
N ARG A 89 10.80 -1.35 3.79
CA ARG A 89 12.19 -0.90 3.63
C ARG A 89 13.21 -1.86 4.24
N MET A 90 12.83 -2.65 5.23
CA MET A 90 13.69 -3.71 5.81
C MET A 90 13.54 -5.06 5.09
N ALA A 91 12.61 -5.17 4.15
CA ALA A 91 12.30 -6.43 3.49
C ALA A 91 13.46 -6.93 2.62
N SER A 92 13.58 -8.26 2.52
CA SER A 92 14.57 -8.92 1.67
C SER A 92 14.32 -8.64 0.18
N ALA A 93 15.27 -8.99 -0.68
CA ALA A 93 15.11 -8.86 -2.13
C ALA A 93 13.91 -9.68 -2.64
N ASP A 94 13.74 -10.91 -2.16
CA ASP A 94 12.65 -11.79 -2.57
C ASP A 94 11.29 -11.29 -2.08
N GLU A 95 11.22 -10.81 -0.83
CA GLU A 95 10.00 -10.18 -0.29
C GLU A 95 9.59 -8.96 -1.13
N ARG A 96 10.56 -8.11 -1.48
CA ARG A 96 10.31 -6.93 -2.33
C ARG A 96 9.91 -7.32 -3.75
N SER A 97 10.43 -8.43 -4.28
CA SER A 97 10.03 -8.95 -5.59
C SER A 97 8.57 -9.43 -5.55
N TRP A 98 8.19 -10.20 -4.54
CA TRP A 98 6.81 -10.65 -4.37
C TRP A 98 5.84 -9.47 -4.19
N ILE A 99 6.17 -8.50 -3.33
CA ILE A 99 5.33 -7.31 -3.10
C ILE A 99 5.14 -6.50 -4.38
N ARG A 100 6.20 -6.39 -5.19
CA ARG A 100 6.15 -5.75 -6.51
C ARG A 100 5.14 -6.45 -7.41
N ASP A 101 5.21 -7.77 -7.51
CA ASP A 101 4.34 -8.55 -8.39
C ASP A 101 2.87 -8.42 -7.94
N VAL A 102 2.62 -8.50 -6.63
CA VAL A 102 1.30 -8.27 -6.03
C VAL A 102 0.79 -6.85 -6.32
N LEU A 103 1.62 -5.82 -6.16
CA LEU A 103 1.23 -4.44 -6.46
C LEU A 103 0.92 -4.24 -7.94
N ARG A 104 1.69 -4.87 -8.83
CA ARG A 104 1.45 -4.81 -10.28
C ARG A 104 0.11 -5.45 -10.64
N GLU A 105 -0.16 -6.65 -10.15
CA GLU A 105 -1.43 -7.37 -10.34
C GLU A 105 -2.60 -6.54 -9.81
N HIS A 106 -2.51 -6.12 -8.54
CA HIS A 106 -3.57 -5.34 -7.88
C HIS A 106 -3.86 -4.03 -8.60
N VAL A 107 -2.82 -3.34 -9.08
CA VAL A 107 -2.99 -2.09 -9.82
C VAL A 107 -3.66 -2.33 -11.16
N ALA A 108 -3.26 -3.37 -11.91
CA ALA A 108 -3.86 -3.68 -13.19
C ALA A 108 -5.37 -4.00 -13.06
N ASP A 109 -5.76 -4.71 -12.00
CA ASP A 109 -7.14 -5.11 -11.77
C ASP A 109 -8.04 -3.97 -11.26
N HIS A 110 -7.53 -3.16 -10.32
CA HIS A 110 -8.33 -2.16 -9.62
C HIS A 110 -8.22 -0.74 -10.18
N PHE A 111 -7.14 -0.45 -10.90
CA PHE A 111 -6.82 0.89 -11.42
C PHE A 111 -6.28 0.81 -12.85
N PRO A 112 -7.05 0.31 -13.83
CA PRO A 112 -6.58 0.11 -15.20
C PRO A 112 -6.16 1.40 -15.91
N GLU A 113 -6.51 2.56 -15.37
CA GLU A 113 -6.10 3.87 -15.87
C GLU A 113 -4.68 4.31 -15.47
N ILE A 114 -4.03 3.62 -14.52
CA ILE A 114 -2.64 3.92 -14.13
C ILE A 114 -1.70 2.83 -14.64
N GLU A 115 -0.51 3.24 -15.07
CA GLU A 115 0.53 2.30 -15.52
C GLU A 115 1.13 1.58 -14.29
N ALA A 116 0.99 0.26 -14.25
CA ALA A 116 1.53 -0.57 -13.19
C ALA A 116 3.07 -0.51 -13.13
N PRO A 117 3.69 -0.62 -11.93
CA PRO A 117 5.14 -0.62 -11.79
C PRO A 117 5.79 -1.86 -12.43
#